data_AF-A0A353Y4M0-F1
#
_entry.id   AF-A0A353Y4M0-F1
#
_cell.length_a   1.000
_cell.length_b   1.000
_cell.length_c   1.000
_cell.angle_alpha   90.00
_cell.angle_beta   90.00
_cell.angle_gamma   90.00
#
_symmetry.space_group_name_H-M   'P 1'
#
loop_
_entity.id
_entity.type
_entity.pdbx_description
1 polymer ?
#
loop_
_entity_poly.entity_id
_entity_poly.type
_entity_poly.pdbx_seq_one_letter_code
_entity_poly.pdbx_strand_id
1 'polypeptide(L)'
;MNYLSTRGAPERKRFCEILLEGLAPDGGLYLPEIYPKVDDATLTRWRSLSYADLAFEILSLYIDDIPADDLRAICRKTYTEAVFGTQAIVPLKRLEDGLYLEALSNGPTLAFKDMAMQLLGHLFEYELSRRGEELNILGATSGDTGSAAEYAMRGKQGVRVFMTSPYGRMSPFQQAQMFSLQDANIHNIAIEG
;
A
#
# COMPACT_ATOMS: atom_id res chain seq x y z
N MET A 1 -16.21 10.60 4.69
CA MET A 1 -16.33 9.65 3.60
C MET A 1 -16.88 8.37 4.17
N ASN A 2 -17.89 7.81 3.51
CA ASN A 2 -18.41 6.48 3.81
C ASN A 2 -18.11 5.56 2.63
N TYR A 3 -17.97 4.28 2.93
CA TYR A 3 -17.72 3.22 1.97
C TYR A 3 -18.89 2.22 2.01
N LEU A 4 -19.26 1.74 0.83
CA LEU A 4 -20.33 0.77 0.60
C LEU A 4 -19.77 -0.51 -0.02
N SER A 5 -20.45 -1.63 0.21
CA SER A 5 -20.12 -2.88 -0.50
C SER A 5 -20.69 -2.85 -1.92
N THR A 6 -19.92 -3.34 -2.89
CA THR A 6 -20.38 -3.58 -4.27
C THR A 6 -21.54 -4.57 -4.38
N ARG A 7 -21.84 -5.34 -3.31
CA ARG A 7 -22.95 -6.31 -3.26
C ARG A 7 -24.15 -5.83 -2.47
N GLY A 8 -24.13 -4.57 -2.00
CA GLY A 8 -25.31 -3.92 -1.45
C GLY A 8 -25.52 -4.12 0.05
N ALA A 9 -24.50 -4.54 0.81
CA ALA A 9 -24.56 -4.48 2.27
C ALA A 9 -25.08 -3.10 2.75
N PRO A 10 -26.02 -3.08 3.72
CA PRO A 10 -26.65 -1.84 4.16
C PRO A 10 -25.70 -0.97 4.99
N GLU A 11 -24.71 -1.57 5.63
CA GLU A 11 -23.74 -0.87 6.45
C GLU A 11 -22.90 0.11 5.62
N ARG A 12 -22.61 1.26 6.23
CA ARG A 12 -21.70 2.26 5.72
C ARG A 12 -20.55 2.36 6.70
N LYS A 13 -19.34 2.08 6.21
CA LYS A 13 -18.13 2.04 7.04
C LYS A 13 -17.20 3.17 6.68
N ARG A 14 -16.41 3.62 7.65
CA ARG A 14 -15.35 4.62 7.48
C ARG A 14 -14.08 3.94 6.96
N PHE A 15 -13.11 4.73 6.50
CA PHE A 15 -11.89 4.19 5.89
C PHE A 15 -11.11 3.28 6.86
N CYS A 16 -10.90 3.73 8.10
CA CYS A 16 -10.16 2.97 9.10
C CYS A 16 -10.84 1.67 9.51
N GLU A 17 -12.17 1.57 9.36
CA GLU A 17 -12.90 0.32 9.59
C GLU A 17 -12.63 -0.69 8.47
N ILE A 18 -12.76 -0.26 7.21
CA ILE A 18 -12.57 -1.14 6.04
C ILE A 18 -11.10 -1.50 5.79
N LEU A 19 -10.17 -0.66 6.27
CA LEU A 19 -8.73 -0.87 6.16
C LEU A 19 -8.32 -2.24 6.71
N LEU A 20 -8.83 -2.61 7.90
CA LEU A 20 -8.47 -3.85 8.58
C LEU A 20 -9.35 -5.04 8.16
N GLU A 21 -10.56 -4.79 7.66
CA GLU A 21 -11.52 -5.83 7.29
C GLU A 21 -11.24 -6.44 5.91
N GLY A 22 -10.76 -5.63 4.96
CA GLY A 22 -10.48 -6.06 3.60
C GLY A 22 -11.75 -6.27 2.77
N LEU A 23 -12.37 -7.46 2.87
CA LEU A 23 -13.61 -7.80 2.15
C LEU A 23 -14.84 -7.45 2.99
N ALA A 24 -15.88 -6.96 2.33
CA ALA A 24 -17.16 -6.73 3.01
C ALA A 24 -17.79 -8.06 3.47
N PRO A 25 -18.66 -8.07 4.51
CA PRO A 25 -19.25 -9.30 5.04
C PRO A 25 -20.10 -10.09 4.04
N ASP A 26 -20.61 -9.43 3.00
CA ASP A 26 -21.35 -10.04 1.90
C ASP A 26 -20.44 -10.57 0.75
N GLY A 27 -19.12 -10.55 0.97
CA GLY A 27 -18.09 -10.91 0.00
C GLY A 27 -17.90 -9.89 -1.12
N GLY A 28 -18.46 -8.69 -1.00
CA GLY A 28 -18.23 -7.58 -1.91
C GLY A 28 -16.93 -6.83 -1.61
N LEU A 29 -16.65 -5.83 -2.45
CA LEU A 29 -15.54 -4.90 -2.28
C LEU A 29 -16.07 -3.57 -1.76
N TYR A 30 -15.30 -2.89 -0.93
CA TYR A 30 -15.62 -1.54 -0.50
C TYR A 30 -15.29 -0.52 -1.59
N LEU A 31 -16.23 0.37 -1.89
CA LEU A 31 -16.06 1.54 -2.74
C LEU A 31 -16.55 2.79 -2.02
N PRO A 32 -15.96 3.98 -2.28
CA PRO A 32 -16.47 5.21 -1.70
C PRO A 32 -17.88 5.48 -2.23
N GLU A 33 -18.76 5.99 -1.36
CA GLU A 33 -20.15 6.30 -1.73
C GLU A 33 -20.22 7.38 -2.84
N ILE A 34 -19.24 8.27 -2.87
CA ILE A 34 -19.09 9.32 -3.88
C ILE A 34 -17.63 9.42 -4.28
N TYR A 35 -17.36 9.57 -5.59
CA TYR A 35 -16.05 9.95 -6.08
C TYR A 35 -15.85 11.47 -5.97
N PRO A 36 -14.89 11.95 -5.15
CA PRO A 36 -14.56 13.36 -5.04
C PRO A 36 -14.21 13.97 -6.39
N LYS A 37 -14.56 15.25 -6.59
CA LYS A 37 -14.23 16.00 -7.81
C LYS A 37 -13.11 16.99 -7.49
N VAL A 38 -12.14 17.07 -8.40
CA VAL A 38 -11.02 18.01 -8.34
C VAL A 38 -11.18 18.96 -9.51
N ASP A 39 -11.22 20.27 -9.23
CA ASP A 39 -11.37 21.31 -10.25
C ASP A 39 -10.02 21.76 -10.83
N ASP A 40 -10.08 22.52 -11.93
CA ASP A 40 -8.88 23.01 -12.63
C ASP A 40 -7.99 23.88 -11.75
N ALA A 41 -8.60 24.69 -10.86
CA ALA A 41 -7.87 25.53 -9.92
C ALA A 41 -7.05 24.67 -8.95
N THR A 42 -7.65 23.60 -8.42
CA THR A 42 -6.98 22.65 -7.52
C THR A 42 -5.89 21.87 -8.25
N LEU A 43 -6.18 21.34 -9.45
CA LEU A 43 -5.18 20.65 -10.28
C LEU A 43 -3.97 21.54 -10.60
N THR A 44 -4.22 22.84 -10.86
CA THR A 44 -3.16 23.82 -11.10
C THR A 44 -2.26 23.99 -9.88
N ARG A 45 -2.83 24.07 -8.67
CA ARG A 45 -2.05 24.14 -7.41
C ARG A 45 -1.26 22.85 -7.16
N TRP A 46 -1.84 21.70 -7.46
CA TRP A 46 -1.22 20.39 -7.22
C TRP A 46 -0.02 20.10 -8.12
N ARG A 47 0.11 20.80 -9.25
CA ARG A 47 1.16 20.58 -10.24
C ARG A 47 2.58 20.74 -9.70
N SER A 48 2.78 21.56 -8.67
CA SER A 48 4.10 21.82 -8.06
C SER A 48 4.38 20.99 -6.81
N LEU A 49 3.46 20.11 -6.40
CA LEU A 49 3.63 19.32 -5.19
C LEU A 49 4.66 18.21 -5.39
N SER A 50 5.33 17.85 -4.29
CA SER A 50 6.08 16.60 -4.21
C SER A 50 5.14 15.40 -4.33
N TYR A 51 5.67 14.23 -4.67
CA TYR A 51 4.85 13.01 -4.75
C TYR A 51 4.13 12.71 -3.43
N ALA A 52 4.82 12.86 -2.30
CA ALA A 52 4.25 12.63 -0.97
C ALA A 52 3.14 13.62 -0.62
N ASP A 53 3.30 14.91 -0.96
CA ASP A 53 2.28 15.92 -0.69
C ASP A 53 1.08 15.77 -1.64
N LEU A 54 1.30 15.39 -2.91
CA LEU A 54 0.21 15.05 -3.83
C LEU A 54 -0.57 13.82 -3.35
N ALA A 55 0.14 12.78 -2.88
CA ALA A 55 -0.49 11.60 -2.30
C ALA A 55 -1.35 11.98 -1.09
N PHE A 56 -0.85 12.85 -0.21
CA PHE A 56 -1.64 13.38 0.91
C PHE A 56 -2.92 14.08 0.43
N GLU A 57 -2.82 15.02 -0.52
CA GLU A 57 -3.98 15.76 -1.03
C GLU A 57 -5.03 14.84 -1.64
N ILE A 58 -4.62 13.83 -2.41
CA ILE A 58 -5.53 12.84 -3.01
C ILE A 58 -6.15 11.96 -1.93
N LEU A 59 -5.36 11.40 -1.01
CA LEU A 59 -5.83 10.51 0.05
C LEU A 59 -6.78 11.23 1.01
N SER A 60 -6.55 12.52 1.31
CA SER A 60 -7.45 13.33 2.15
C SER A 60 -8.86 13.49 1.57
N LEU A 61 -9.05 13.27 0.26
CA LEU A 61 -10.40 13.24 -0.33
C LEU A 61 -11.17 11.96 0.00
N TYR A 62 -10.46 10.88 0.34
CA TYR A 62 -11.00 9.55 0.60
C TYR A 62 -10.93 9.15 2.07
N ILE A 63 -10.06 9.79 2.85
CA ILE A 63 -9.76 9.46 4.25
C ILE A 63 -10.01 10.72 5.09
N ASP A 64 -11.15 10.76 5.78
CA ASP A 64 -11.55 11.86 6.67
C ASP A 64 -11.70 11.43 8.13
N ASP A 65 -11.21 10.24 8.47
CA ASP A 65 -11.15 9.67 9.83
C ASP A 65 -9.72 9.49 10.36
N ILE A 66 -8.70 9.91 9.61
CA ILE A 66 -7.32 10.10 10.07
C ILE A 66 -7.04 11.60 10.15
N PRO A 67 -6.50 12.14 11.26
CA PRO A 67 -6.10 13.54 11.34
C PRO A 67 -5.15 13.93 10.20
N ALA A 68 -5.34 15.13 9.64
CA ALA A 68 -4.61 15.56 8.44
C ALA A 68 -3.08 15.57 8.63
N ASP A 69 -2.60 15.98 9.81
CA ASP A 69 -1.16 16.00 10.12
C ASP A 69 -0.58 14.58 10.17
N ASP A 70 -1.34 13.61 10.70
CA ASP A 70 -0.93 12.21 10.76
C ASP A 70 -0.91 11.58 9.36
N LEU A 71 -1.95 11.81 8.55
CA LEU A 71 -2.00 11.31 7.17
C LEU A 71 -0.87 11.89 6.32
N ARG A 72 -0.55 13.18 6.49
CA ARG A 72 0.59 13.84 5.83
C ARG A 72 1.91 13.22 6.26
N ALA A 73 2.08 12.97 7.56
CA ALA A 73 3.28 12.32 8.10
C ALA A 73 3.45 10.90 7.54
N ILE A 74 2.37 10.13 7.44
CA ILE A 74 2.36 8.80 6.82
C ILE A 74 2.81 8.86 5.36
N CYS A 75 2.25 9.77 4.56
CA CYS A 75 2.63 9.92 3.15
C CYS A 75 4.11 10.29 2.98
N ARG A 76 4.61 11.23 3.79
CA ARG A 76 6.02 11.66 3.77
C ARG A 76 6.99 10.61 4.29
N LYS A 77 6.56 9.74 5.21
CA LYS A 77 7.34 8.57 5.67
C LYS A 77 7.41 7.50 4.58
N THR A 78 6.33 7.35 3.81
CA THR A 78 6.18 6.31 2.77
C THR A 78 7.00 6.63 1.53
N TYR A 79 6.74 7.79 0.91
CA TYR A 79 7.25 8.11 -0.43
C TYR A 79 8.53 8.94 -0.34
N THR A 80 9.65 8.26 -0.12
CA THR A 80 10.97 8.89 0.02
C THR A 80 11.97 8.40 -1.03
N GLU A 81 12.98 9.22 -1.31
CA GLU A 81 14.12 8.85 -2.15
C GLU A 81 14.86 7.61 -1.61
N ALA A 82 14.95 7.44 -0.29
CA ALA A 82 15.58 6.27 0.31
C ALA A 82 14.84 4.95 0.01
N VAL A 83 13.51 5.01 -0.13
CA VAL A 83 12.67 3.82 -0.40
C VAL A 83 12.54 3.56 -1.91
N PHE A 84 12.44 4.61 -2.72
CA PHE A 84 12.15 4.52 -4.16
C PHE A 84 13.32 4.94 -5.08
N GLY A 85 14.51 5.20 -4.50
CA GLY A 85 15.74 5.53 -5.22
C GLY A 85 15.79 6.91 -5.90
N THR A 86 14.73 7.71 -5.82
CA THR A 86 14.67 9.05 -6.42
C THR A 86 13.62 9.93 -5.76
N GLN A 87 13.86 11.24 -5.67
CA GLN A 87 12.88 12.21 -5.14
C GLN A 87 11.60 12.32 -5.98
N ALA A 88 11.67 11.97 -7.26
CA ALA A 88 10.49 11.95 -8.13
C ALA A 88 9.51 10.81 -7.75
N ILE A 89 9.99 9.79 -7.02
CA ILE A 89 9.31 8.53 -6.69
C ILE A 89 8.93 7.71 -7.92
N VAL A 90 8.14 8.28 -8.83
CA VAL A 90 7.70 7.71 -10.10
C VAL A 90 8.14 8.61 -11.27
N PRO A 91 9.43 8.60 -11.66
CA PRO A 91 9.90 9.44 -12.75
C PRO A 91 9.31 9.00 -14.09
N LEU A 92 9.00 9.98 -14.94
CA LEU A 92 8.63 9.74 -16.34
C LEU A 92 9.87 9.74 -17.23
N LYS A 93 10.09 8.65 -17.97
CA LYS A 93 11.15 8.54 -18.97
C LYS A 93 10.53 8.68 -20.36
N ARG A 94 10.86 9.76 -21.07
CA ARG A 94 10.50 9.90 -22.49
C ARG A 94 11.23 8.83 -23.31
N LEU A 95 10.49 8.11 -24.14
CA LEU A 95 11.04 7.13 -25.08
C LEU A 95 11.10 7.73 -26.48
N GLU A 96 10.00 8.35 -26.91
CA GLU A 96 9.85 9.06 -28.18
C GLU A 96 8.72 10.11 -28.06
N ASP A 97 8.37 10.76 -29.16
CA ASP A 97 7.33 11.79 -29.18
C ASP A 97 5.96 11.17 -28.84
N GLY A 98 5.36 11.66 -27.76
CA GLY A 98 4.06 11.15 -27.27
C GLY A 98 4.14 9.85 -26.47
N LEU A 99 5.31 9.25 -26.29
CA LEU A 99 5.48 8.00 -25.53
C LEU A 99 6.43 8.17 -24.34
N TYR A 100 5.91 7.87 -23.16
CA TYR A 100 6.62 7.93 -21.90
C TYR A 100 6.46 6.62 -21.14
N LEU A 101 7.53 6.20 -20.46
CA LEU A 101 7.50 5.14 -19.47
C LEU A 101 7.33 5.76 -18.08
N GLU A 102 6.32 5.32 -17.35
CA GLU A 102 6.10 5.66 -15.95
C GLU A 102 6.77 4.62 -15.05
N ALA A 103 7.86 5.01 -14.38
CA ALA A 103 8.70 4.09 -13.63
C ALA A 103 8.13 3.79 -12.23
N LEU A 104 7.16 2.88 -12.15
CA LEU A 104 6.53 2.45 -10.90
C LEU A 104 7.33 1.38 -10.13
N SER A 105 8.42 0.87 -10.71
CA SER A 105 9.13 -0.33 -10.23
C SER A 105 10.49 0.00 -9.59
N ASN A 106 10.60 1.16 -8.95
CA ASN A 106 11.83 1.62 -8.28
C ASN A 106 11.83 1.38 -6.76
N GLY A 107 10.73 0.84 -6.23
CA GLY A 107 10.59 0.52 -4.82
C GLY A 107 11.47 -0.66 -4.38
N PRO A 108 11.40 -1.04 -3.09
CA PRO A 108 12.30 -2.02 -2.48
C PRO A 108 12.25 -3.40 -3.13
N THR A 109 11.16 -3.74 -3.83
CA THR A 109 10.98 -5.05 -4.45
C THR A 109 11.05 -5.01 -5.97
N LEU A 110 11.28 -3.84 -6.55
CA LEU A 110 11.38 -3.59 -7.99
C LEU A 110 10.09 -3.91 -8.75
N ALA A 111 8.93 -3.65 -8.12
CA ALA A 111 7.62 -3.84 -8.73
C ALA A 111 6.63 -2.76 -8.30
N PHE A 112 5.66 -2.45 -9.16
CA PHE A 112 4.65 -1.40 -8.89
C PHE A 112 3.83 -1.61 -7.61
N LYS A 113 3.75 -2.84 -7.10
CA LYS A 113 3.02 -3.16 -5.86
C LYS A 113 3.59 -2.42 -4.66
N ASP A 114 4.88 -2.06 -4.70
CA ASP A 114 5.53 -1.26 -3.66
C ASP A 114 4.82 0.07 -3.41
N MET A 115 4.25 0.68 -4.46
CA MET A 115 3.58 1.99 -4.36
C MET A 115 2.41 1.98 -3.36
N ALA A 116 1.64 0.90 -3.34
CA ALA A 116 0.52 0.73 -2.44
C ALA A 116 0.92 0.04 -1.13
N MET A 117 1.74 -1.02 -1.22
CA MET A 117 2.09 -1.83 -0.05
C MET A 117 2.85 -1.02 1.00
N GLN A 118 3.81 -0.16 0.59
CA GLN A 118 4.56 0.66 1.54
C GLN A 118 3.63 1.61 2.33
N LEU A 119 2.66 2.23 1.65
CA LEU A 119 1.65 3.07 2.30
C LEU A 119 0.77 2.25 3.25
N LEU A 120 0.30 1.09 2.78
CA LEU A 120 -0.57 0.21 3.55
C LEU A 120 0.10 -0.27 4.84
N GLY A 121 1.39 -0.59 4.80
CA GLY A 121 2.14 -0.97 6.00
C GLY A 121 2.20 0.13 7.06
N HIS A 122 2.29 1.40 6.66
CA HIS A 122 2.23 2.53 7.59
C HIS A 122 0.81 2.79 8.11
N LEU A 123 -0.21 2.63 7.27
CA LEU A 123 -1.61 2.77 7.68
C LEU A 123 -2.02 1.68 8.68
N PHE A 124 -1.61 0.43 8.47
CA PHE A 124 -1.83 -0.65 9.43
C PHE A 124 -1.16 -0.39 10.76
N GLU A 125 0.14 -0.06 10.77
CA GLU A 125 0.87 0.26 12.01
C GLU A 125 0.21 1.40 12.77
N TYR A 126 -0.21 2.47 12.07
CA TYR A 126 -0.93 3.59 12.67
C TYR A 126 -2.25 3.16 13.32
N GLU A 127 -3.10 2.45 12.58
CA GLU A 127 -4.45 2.12 13.06
C GLU A 127 -4.42 1.05 14.17
N LEU A 128 -3.56 0.05 14.05
CA LEU A 128 -3.38 -0.99 15.07
C LEU A 128 -2.83 -0.40 16.37
N SER A 129 -1.87 0.54 16.27
CA SER A 129 -1.35 1.25 17.44
C SER A 129 -2.44 2.08 18.13
N ARG A 130 -3.32 2.73 17.36
CA ARG A 130 -4.44 3.51 17.89
C ARG A 130 -5.47 2.64 18.62
N ARG A 131 -5.69 1.41 18.13
CA ARG A 131 -6.64 0.44 18.72
C ARG A 131 -6.04 -0.40 19.84
N GLY A 132 -4.72 -0.49 19.94
CA GLY A 132 -4.05 -1.46 20.81
C GLY A 132 -4.27 -2.90 20.35
N GLU A 133 -4.39 -3.12 19.04
CA GLU A 133 -4.68 -4.42 18.42
C GLU A 133 -3.46 -4.96 17.66
N GLU A 134 -3.51 -6.24 17.31
CA GLU A 134 -2.52 -6.89 16.46
C GLU A 134 -3.19 -7.57 15.26
N LEU A 135 -2.49 -7.63 14.13
CA LEU A 135 -2.91 -8.26 12.89
C LEU A 135 -1.91 -9.33 12.47
N ASN A 136 -2.42 -10.55 12.24
CA ASN A 136 -1.67 -11.64 11.65
C ASN A 136 -2.13 -11.84 10.20
N ILE A 137 -1.32 -11.39 9.25
CA ILE A 137 -1.59 -11.50 7.81
C ILE A 137 -1.18 -12.91 7.36
N LEU A 138 -2.12 -13.66 6.80
CA LEU A 138 -1.84 -14.92 6.10
C LEU A 138 -2.02 -14.71 4.60
N GLY A 139 -0.97 -14.98 3.83
CA GLY A 139 -0.96 -14.79 2.38
C GLY A 139 -0.42 -16.00 1.63
N ALA A 140 -0.70 -16.04 0.32
CA ALA A 140 -0.08 -16.94 -0.63
C ALA A 140 0.47 -16.13 -1.81
N THR A 141 1.64 -16.53 -2.32
CA THR A 141 2.30 -15.83 -3.42
C THR A 141 2.98 -16.80 -4.39
N SER A 142 3.18 -16.35 -5.63
CA SER A 142 4.12 -16.96 -6.59
C SER A 142 5.47 -16.22 -6.66
N GLY A 143 5.66 -15.18 -5.86
CA GLY A 143 6.87 -14.35 -5.80
C GLY A 143 6.53 -12.89 -5.50
N ASP A 144 6.36 -12.07 -6.54
CA ASP A 144 6.31 -10.59 -6.47
C ASP A 144 5.42 -10.00 -5.37
N THR A 145 4.17 -10.48 -5.25
CA THR A 145 3.22 -9.94 -4.28
C THR A 145 3.66 -10.19 -2.84
N GLY A 146 4.34 -11.32 -2.60
CA GLY A 146 4.85 -11.69 -1.29
C GLY A 146 6.00 -10.79 -0.88
N SER A 147 6.98 -10.59 -1.79
CA SER A 147 8.06 -9.63 -1.58
C SER A 147 7.52 -8.26 -1.18
N ALA A 148 6.61 -7.68 -1.98
CA ALA A 148 6.11 -6.33 -1.72
C ALA A 148 5.38 -6.22 -0.36
N ALA A 149 4.59 -7.24 0.00
CA ALA A 149 3.90 -7.30 1.29
C ALA A 149 4.90 -7.42 2.46
N GLU A 150 5.88 -8.33 2.37
CA GLU A 150 6.86 -8.53 3.44
C GLU A 150 7.73 -7.29 3.66
N TYR A 151 8.23 -6.66 2.60
CA TYR A 151 9.05 -5.44 2.72
C TYR A 151 8.26 -4.25 3.27
N ALA A 152 6.95 -4.19 3.03
CA ALA A 152 6.10 -3.16 3.63
C ALA A 152 5.84 -3.40 5.12
N MET A 153 5.64 -4.65 5.51
CA MET A 153 5.23 -5.04 6.86
C MET A 153 6.40 -5.36 7.81
N ARG A 154 7.61 -5.59 7.29
CA ARG A 154 8.79 -5.89 8.13
C ARG A 154 9.03 -4.79 9.15
N GLY A 155 9.22 -5.18 10.41
CA GLY A 155 9.45 -4.27 11.53
C GLY A 155 8.25 -3.41 11.95
N LYS A 156 7.08 -3.53 11.30
CA LYS A 156 5.87 -2.79 11.69
C LYS A 156 5.31 -3.32 13.01
N GLN A 157 5.01 -2.41 13.94
CA GLN A 157 4.42 -2.78 15.23
C GLN A 157 2.99 -3.28 15.05
N GLY A 158 2.63 -4.31 15.83
CA GLY A 158 1.30 -4.92 15.78
C GLY A 158 1.01 -5.75 14.53
N VAL A 159 1.97 -5.94 13.61
CA VAL A 159 1.77 -6.71 12.36
C VAL A 159 2.70 -7.92 12.32
N ARG A 160 2.16 -9.10 11.98
CA ARG A 160 2.94 -10.28 11.60
C ARG A 160 2.49 -10.78 10.24
N VAL A 161 3.42 -11.30 9.43
CA VAL A 161 3.14 -11.84 8.11
C VAL A 161 3.54 -13.30 8.06
N PHE A 162 2.60 -14.15 7.67
CA PHE A 162 2.80 -15.56 7.37
C PHE A 162 2.56 -15.74 5.87
N MET A 163 3.64 -15.83 5.11
CA MET A 163 3.58 -15.90 3.66
C MET A 163 3.86 -17.32 3.18
N THR A 164 2.88 -17.91 2.52
CA THR A 164 3.02 -19.21 1.88
C THR A 164 3.51 -19.03 0.43
N SER A 165 4.48 -19.83 0.03
CA SER A 165 5.03 -19.84 -1.33
C SER A 165 5.32 -21.25 -1.82
N PRO A 166 5.22 -21.55 -3.12
CA PRO A 166 5.45 -22.90 -3.63
C PRO A 166 6.96 -23.22 -3.65
N TYR A 167 7.34 -24.31 -2.98
CA TYR A 167 8.73 -24.74 -2.86
C TYR A 167 9.36 -25.01 -4.23
N GLY A 168 10.47 -24.33 -4.52
CA GLY A 168 11.24 -24.51 -5.76
C GLY A 168 10.57 -23.99 -7.04
N ARG A 169 9.46 -23.23 -6.94
CA ARG A 169 8.72 -22.73 -8.12
C ARG A 169 8.77 -21.21 -8.30
N MET A 170 9.44 -20.47 -7.42
CA MET A 170 9.66 -19.03 -7.58
C MET A 170 10.97 -18.75 -8.34
N SER A 171 11.09 -17.56 -8.94
CA SER A 171 12.39 -17.16 -9.48
C SER A 171 13.41 -16.99 -8.34
N PRO A 172 14.72 -17.24 -8.60
CA PRO A 172 15.75 -17.08 -7.57
C PRO A 172 15.79 -15.68 -6.95
N PHE A 173 15.48 -14.65 -7.74
CA PHE A 173 15.46 -13.26 -7.27
C PHE A 173 14.33 -13.02 -6.25
N GLN A 174 13.10 -13.41 -6.57
CA GLN A 174 11.96 -13.25 -5.66
C GLN A 174 12.13 -14.09 -4.40
N GLN A 175 12.65 -15.31 -4.55
CA GLN A 175 12.96 -16.18 -3.40
C GLN A 175 13.99 -15.54 -2.48
N ALA A 176 15.08 -15.00 -3.03
CA ALA A 176 16.09 -14.30 -2.25
C ALA A 176 15.52 -13.05 -1.56
N GLN A 177 14.68 -12.27 -2.23
CA GLN A 177 14.04 -11.10 -1.61
C GLN A 177 13.26 -11.48 -0.35
N MET A 178 12.41 -12.50 -0.43
CA MET A 178 11.56 -12.94 0.69
C MET A 178 12.38 -13.66 1.76
N PHE A 179 13.11 -14.72 1.38
CA PHE A 179 13.69 -15.66 2.34
C PHE A 179 14.95 -15.13 3.04
N SER A 180 15.52 -14.02 2.57
CA SER A 180 16.65 -13.37 3.24
C SER A 180 16.23 -12.46 4.40
N LEU A 181 14.95 -12.09 4.50
CA LEU A 181 14.45 -11.25 5.60
C LEU A 181 14.64 -11.96 6.94
N GLN A 182 15.24 -11.26 7.90
CA GLN A 182 15.49 -11.76 9.27
C GLN A 182 14.57 -11.13 10.32
N ASP A 183 13.66 -10.24 9.88
CA ASP A 183 12.73 -9.54 10.74
C ASP A 183 11.81 -10.53 11.47
N ALA A 184 11.74 -10.43 12.80
CA ALA A 184 11.07 -11.42 13.65
C ALA A 184 9.54 -11.53 13.39
N ASN A 185 8.95 -10.53 12.74
CA ASN A 185 7.53 -10.51 12.41
C ASN A 185 7.21 -11.07 11.00
N ILE A 186 8.21 -11.53 10.26
CA ILE A 186 8.06 -12.12 8.92
C ILE A 186 8.32 -13.62 8.99
N HIS A 187 7.35 -14.40 8.51
CA HIS A 187 7.39 -15.86 8.51
C HIS A 187 7.17 -16.39 7.10
N ASN A 188 8.25 -16.81 6.47
CA ASN A 188 8.25 -17.44 5.16
C ASN A 188 8.01 -18.95 5.28
N ILE A 189 6.95 -19.45 4.64
CA ILE A 189 6.53 -20.86 4.70
C ILE A 189 6.54 -21.43 3.27
N ALA A 190 7.55 -22.23 2.95
CA ALA A 190 7.61 -22.91 1.66
C ALA A 190 6.74 -24.18 1.69
N ILE A 191 5.76 -24.26 0.79
CA ILE A 191 4.79 -25.35 0.67
C ILE A 191 5.21 -26.27 -0.47
N GLU A 192 5.28 -27.57 -0.22
CA GLU A 192 5.45 -28.58 -1.27
C GLU A 192 4.13 -28.74 -2.05
N GLY A 193 3.90 -27.89 -3.06
CA GLY A 193 2.65 -27.81 -3.84
C GLY A 193 2.76 -27.04 -5.16
#